data_AF-A0A651F7Y0-F1
#
_entry.id   AF-A0A651F7Y0-F1
#
_cell.length_a   1.000
_cell.length_b   1.000
_cell.length_c   1.000
_cell.angle_alpha   90.00
_cell.angle_beta   90.00
_cell.angle_gamma   90.00
#
_symmetry.space_group_name_H-M   'P 1'
#
loop_
_entity.id
_entity.type
_entity.pdbx_description
1 polymer ?
#
loop_
_entity_poly.entity_id
_entity_poly.type
_entity_poly.pdbx_seq_one_letter_code
_entity_poly.pdbx_strand_id
1 'polypeptide(L)'
;MSYALNKKRAKGAFLSRSRPSHLAPSVSAKRDSGLPPPDGPYGDWTLRAGKNGEYLARPPVKINFKGTLPGYRPDSRLSKARNDFIKKAMQDESRSNEKVLDEALMILSQSPTGRDLLERMTQAGYEVVFDDNRTRSLGAGGLCDPANKKIILGSTDDPEYLALVLGHEAVHAVQYTTNNIFPNSSHTPQTAIKLSFAIEADAYAQQTQIALELKHGDPNGPKSQWKMDGPLQQMRKRFANIVSAAEKTLTKKENLTNGAAVAAAFEGFYDNIVLRSFYEDAHMSWAENLAPQLFRKPGDVKHHFFRDLTSDDIASNLKHKGVAYLKVHTPSIDFADARHSGLTEGTQKRIHGFYKNYRPDDKLPKIKTFGVHVKDASRWLFGRDADTNAVILKNNKLVRNRKGPRGPKI
;
A
#
# COMPACT_ATOMS: atom_id res chain seq x y z
N MET A 1 -1.09 0.33 -5.96
CA MET A 1 -0.10 0.09 -7.04
C MET A 1 -0.40 0.89 -8.32
N SER A 2 0.30 2.01 -8.56
CA SER A 2 0.06 2.87 -9.73
C SER A 2 1.05 2.58 -10.87
N TYR A 3 0.71 1.63 -11.75
CA TYR A 3 1.04 1.79 -13.18
C TYR A 3 -0.05 2.67 -13.77
N ALA A 4 0.06 3.99 -13.58
CA ALA A 4 -0.81 4.94 -14.25
C ALA A 4 -0.58 4.83 -15.76
N LEU A 5 -1.48 4.11 -16.46
CA LEU A 5 -1.63 4.18 -17.90
C LEU A 5 -2.12 5.59 -18.26
N ASN A 6 -1.19 6.54 -18.32
CA ASN A 6 -1.44 7.84 -18.90
C ASN A 6 -1.48 7.67 -20.43
N LYS A 7 -2.67 7.42 -20.98
CA LYS A 7 -2.93 7.19 -22.42
C LYS A 7 -2.47 8.33 -23.36
N LYS A 8 -1.86 9.42 -22.87
CA LYS A 8 -1.55 10.61 -23.69
C LYS A 8 -0.11 11.11 -23.72
N ARG A 9 0.89 10.42 -23.17
CA ARG A 9 2.32 10.76 -23.43
C ARG A 9 3.20 9.52 -23.44
N ALA A 10 3.08 8.72 -24.50
CA ALA A 10 4.04 7.67 -24.85
C ALA A 10 4.81 8.08 -26.12
N LYS A 11 5.56 9.18 -26.05
CA LYS A 11 6.62 9.51 -27.02
C LYS A 11 7.75 10.18 -26.24
N GLY A 12 8.87 9.48 -26.09
CA GLY A 12 10.14 10.03 -25.62
C GLY A 12 10.42 9.93 -24.12
N ALA A 13 10.74 8.73 -23.62
CA ALA A 13 11.58 8.53 -22.43
C ALA A 13 11.98 7.05 -22.34
N PHE A 14 12.70 6.58 -23.36
CA PHE A 14 13.44 5.32 -23.29
C PHE A 14 14.81 5.63 -23.88
N LEU A 15 15.82 5.73 -23.01
CA LEU A 15 17.20 5.25 -23.20
C LEU A 15 18.08 5.76 -22.05
N SER A 16 18.97 4.88 -21.60
CA SER A 16 20.01 5.05 -20.58
C SER A 16 19.54 5.10 -19.11
N ARG A 17 19.60 3.93 -18.44
CA ARG A 17 19.81 3.84 -17.00
C ARG A 17 21.26 3.44 -16.76
N SER A 18 21.99 4.30 -16.07
CA SER A 18 23.28 4.01 -15.45
C SER A 18 23.12 2.89 -14.42
N ARG A 19 24.08 1.96 -14.40
CA ARG A 19 24.16 0.85 -13.42
C ARG A 19 24.25 1.42 -12.00
N PRO A 20 23.52 0.87 -11.00
CA PRO A 20 23.82 1.15 -9.61
C PRO A 20 25.13 0.45 -9.23
N SER A 21 26.07 1.21 -8.67
CA SER A 21 27.32 0.69 -8.12
C SER A 21 27.03 -0.22 -6.93
N HIS A 22 27.64 -1.39 -6.94
CA HIS A 22 27.66 -2.32 -5.82
C HIS A 22 28.51 -1.73 -4.70
N LEU A 23 27.88 -1.35 -3.58
CA LEU A 23 28.53 -1.23 -2.29
C LEU A 23 28.08 -2.42 -1.43
N ALA A 24 29.06 -3.18 -0.94
CA ALA A 24 28.87 -4.35 -0.09
C ALA A 24 28.27 -3.97 1.27
N PRO A 25 27.55 -4.89 1.95
CA PRO A 25 26.97 -4.61 3.25
C PRO A 25 28.05 -4.70 4.34
N SER A 26 28.35 -3.58 5.00
CA SER A 26 29.10 -3.59 6.25
C SER A 26 28.14 -3.85 7.42
N VAL A 27 28.54 -4.82 8.24
CA VAL A 27 27.91 -5.18 9.51
C VAL A 27 28.19 -4.09 10.53
N SER A 28 27.21 -3.83 11.41
CA SER A 28 27.25 -2.90 12.55
C SER A 28 27.09 -1.40 12.24
N ALA A 29 25.86 -0.97 11.98
CA ALA A 29 25.48 0.43 12.18
C ALA A 29 24.70 0.56 13.50
N LYS A 30 25.37 1.04 14.55
CA LYS A 30 24.70 1.82 15.59
C LYS A 30 23.97 2.97 14.87
N ARG A 31 22.68 3.14 15.16
CA ARG A 31 21.87 4.23 14.61
C ARG A 31 22.47 5.55 15.07
N ASP A 32 23.13 6.26 14.16
CA ASP A 32 23.49 7.65 14.37
C ASP A 32 22.46 8.49 13.60
N SER A 33 21.39 8.86 14.29
CA SER A 33 20.27 9.61 13.71
C SER A 33 20.60 11.08 13.43
N GLY A 34 21.83 11.54 13.70
CA GLY A 34 22.25 12.93 13.47
C GLY A 34 21.43 13.99 14.21
N LEU A 35 20.49 13.56 15.05
CA LEU A 35 19.69 14.38 15.93
C LEU A 35 20.35 14.32 17.32
N PRO A 36 20.51 15.46 18.02
CA PRO A 36 20.96 15.43 19.40
C PRO A 36 20.07 14.48 20.20
N PRO A 37 20.63 13.70 21.15
CA PRO A 37 19.81 12.91 22.04
C PRO A 37 18.79 13.85 22.69
N PRO A 38 17.50 13.48 22.75
CA PRO A 38 16.51 14.39 23.28
C PRO A 38 16.84 14.68 24.76
N ASP A 39 17.05 15.96 25.10
CA ASP A 39 17.57 16.42 26.39
C ASP A 39 16.57 16.29 27.57
N GLY A 40 15.66 15.31 27.53
CA GLY A 40 14.67 15.04 28.57
C GLY A 40 14.79 13.62 29.15
N PRO A 41 14.23 13.36 30.35
CA PRO A 41 14.28 12.04 30.99
C PRO A 41 13.57 10.93 30.20
N TYR A 42 12.84 11.30 29.15
CA TYR A 42 12.03 10.38 28.35
C TYR A 42 12.48 10.27 26.90
N GLY A 43 13.65 10.79 26.49
CA GLY A 43 14.05 10.76 25.08
C GLY A 43 13.07 11.54 24.19
N ASP A 44 12.66 10.98 23.06
CA ASP A 44 11.85 11.66 22.03
C ASP A 44 10.37 11.85 22.44
N TRP A 45 10.03 11.52 23.68
CA TRP A 45 8.69 11.59 24.23
C TRP A 45 8.44 12.93 24.93
N THR A 46 7.33 13.56 24.57
CA THR A 46 6.88 14.84 25.14
C THR A 46 5.64 14.66 25.99
N LEU A 47 5.60 15.28 27.17
CA LEU A 47 4.43 15.27 28.04
C LEU A 47 3.33 16.14 27.42
N ARG A 48 2.12 15.60 27.35
CA ARG A 48 0.95 16.26 26.77
C ARG A 48 -0.25 16.10 27.68
N ALA A 49 -0.99 17.18 27.84
CA ALA A 49 -2.30 17.14 28.49
C ALA A 49 -3.33 16.50 27.55
N GLY A 50 -4.07 15.53 28.07
CA GLY A 50 -5.20 14.87 27.41
C GLY A 50 -6.48 14.98 28.21
N LYS A 51 -7.60 14.60 27.57
CA LYS A 51 -8.91 14.51 28.25
C LYS A 51 -8.89 13.59 29.48
N ASN A 52 -8.00 12.60 29.50
CA ASN A 52 -7.89 11.60 30.56
C ASN A 52 -6.61 11.74 31.39
N GLY A 53 -6.06 12.96 31.47
CA GLY A 53 -4.80 13.26 32.17
C GLY A 53 -3.62 13.38 31.23
N GLU A 54 -2.43 13.43 31.82
CA GLU A 54 -1.18 13.58 31.07
C GLU A 54 -0.74 12.26 30.45
N TYR A 55 -0.23 12.33 29.22
CA TYR A 55 0.35 11.20 28.52
C TYR A 55 1.64 11.64 27.82
N LEU A 56 2.51 10.66 27.55
CA LEU A 56 3.72 10.89 26.76
C LEU A 56 3.45 10.57 25.29
N ALA A 57 3.83 11.46 24.38
CA ALA A 57 3.71 11.23 22.95
C ALA A 57 4.92 11.73 22.19
N ARG A 58 5.26 11.03 21.11
CA ARG A 58 6.31 11.44 20.19
C ARG A 58 5.85 12.58 19.30
N PRO A 59 6.75 13.51 18.91
CA PRO A 59 6.41 14.52 17.92
C PRO A 59 6.12 13.88 16.56
N PRO A 60 5.21 14.46 15.76
CA PRO A 60 4.95 13.99 14.40
C PRO A 60 6.22 13.99 13.56
N VAL A 61 6.44 12.92 12.77
CA VAL A 61 7.46 12.91 11.73
C VAL A 61 7.11 13.95 10.67
N LYS A 62 8.07 14.82 10.35
CA LYS A 62 7.91 15.81 9.28
C LYS A 62 7.98 15.10 7.92
N ILE A 63 7.01 15.39 7.06
CA ILE A 63 6.95 14.89 5.68
C ILE A 63 6.92 16.05 4.68
N ASN A 64 7.23 15.76 3.42
CA ASN A 64 7.13 16.74 2.32
C ASN A 64 5.70 16.76 1.74
N PHE A 65 4.78 17.47 2.40
CA PHE A 65 3.41 17.66 1.91
C PHE A 65 3.34 18.75 0.83
N LYS A 66 2.65 18.47 -0.28
CA LYS A 66 2.52 19.37 -1.45
C LYS A 66 1.10 19.88 -1.69
N GLY A 67 0.17 19.66 -0.77
CA GLY A 67 -1.21 20.14 -0.88
C GLY A 67 -2.17 19.19 -1.58
N THR A 68 -3.31 19.74 -2.00
CA THR A 68 -4.39 19.01 -2.69
C THR A 68 -4.38 19.29 -4.19
N LEU A 69 -4.57 18.25 -4.99
CA LEU A 69 -4.51 18.25 -6.45
C LEU A 69 -5.87 17.89 -7.10
N PRO A 70 -6.16 18.44 -8.30
CA PRO A 70 -5.39 19.50 -8.95
C PRO A 70 -5.54 20.83 -8.17
N GLY A 71 -4.48 21.63 -8.14
CA GLY A 71 -4.58 22.99 -7.58
C GLY A 71 -5.49 23.89 -8.43
N TYR A 72 -5.96 25.00 -7.84
CA TYR A 72 -6.83 25.96 -8.53
C TYR A 72 -6.18 26.50 -9.81
N ARG A 73 -6.97 26.54 -10.89
CA ARG A 73 -6.63 27.19 -12.16
C ARG A 73 -7.80 28.08 -12.59
N PRO A 74 -7.59 29.39 -12.85
CA PRO A 74 -8.65 30.25 -13.35
C PRO A 74 -9.23 29.71 -14.67
N ASP A 75 -10.56 29.74 -14.81
CA ASP A 75 -11.23 29.48 -16.08
C ASP A 75 -11.66 30.81 -16.69
N SER A 76 -11.11 31.15 -17.86
CA SER A 76 -11.41 32.40 -18.57
C SER A 76 -12.88 32.51 -19.01
N ARG A 77 -13.62 31.40 -19.01
CA ARG A 77 -15.06 31.35 -19.32
C ARG A 77 -15.95 31.72 -18.14
N LEU A 78 -15.40 31.82 -16.93
CA LEU A 78 -16.14 32.13 -15.71
C LEU A 78 -15.93 33.59 -15.30
N SER A 79 -16.94 34.18 -14.66
CA SER A 79 -16.80 35.51 -14.05
C SER A 79 -15.73 35.51 -12.95
N LYS A 80 -15.13 36.68 -12.68
CA LYS A 80 -14.15 36.84 -11.60
C LYS A 80 -14.68 36.33 -10.26
N ALA A 81 -15.90 36.73 -9.89
CA ALA A 81 -16.54 36.28 -8.65
C ALA A 81 -16.69 34.76 -8.56
N ARG A 82 -17.00 34.09 -9.68
CA ARG A 82 -17.09 32.63 -9.72
C ARG A 82 -15.73 31.95 -9.58
N ASN A 83 -14.72 32.48 -10.27
CA ASN A 83 -13.32 32.05 -10.15
C ASN A 83 -12.82 32.20 -8.69
N ASP A 84 -13.08 33.34 -8.05
CA ASP A 84 -12.71 33.59 -6.65
C ASP A 84 -13.42 32.65 -5.67
N PHE A 85 -14.71 32.35 -5.91
CA PHE A 85 -15.45 31.36 -5.13
C PHE A 85 -14.83 29.95 -5.23
N ILE A 86 -14.51 29.49 -6.44
CA ILE A 86 -13.88 28.17 -6.66
C ILE A 86 -12.50 28.13 -5.99
N LYS A 87 -11.69 29.18 -6.16
CA LYS A 87 -10.38 29.30 -5.51
C LYS A 87 -10.50 29.15 -3.99
N LYS A 88 -11.45 29.86 -3.38
CA LYS A 88 -11.69 29.80 -1.93
C LYS A 88 -12.11 28.38 -1.50
N ALA A 89 -13.04 27.75 -2.20
CA ALA A 89 -13.48 26.39 -1.88
C ALA A 89 -12.33 25.37 -1.94
N MET A 90 -11.46 25.46 -2.94
CA MET A 90 -10.28 24.58 -3.05
C MET A 90 -9.24 24.84 -1.96
N GLN A 91 -9.07 26.10 -1.56
CA GLN A 91 -8.20 26.44 -0.42
C GLN A 91 -8.78 25.93 0.91
N ASP A 92 -10.09 26.00 1.09
CA ASP A 92 -10.78 25.46 2.27
C ASP A 92 -10.62 23.93 2.34
N GLU A 93 -10.80 23.24 1.21
CA GLU A 93 -10.55 21.79 1.12
C GLU A 93 -9.09 21.44 1.43
N SER A 94 -8.13 22.16 0.83
CA SER A 94 -6.71 21.90 1.08
C SER A 94 -6.32 22.09 2.54
N ARG A 95 -6.88 23.11 3.22
CA ARG A 95 -6.66 23.31 4.67
C ARG A 95 -7.30 22.21 5.51
N SER A 96 -8.50 21.76 5.14
CA SER A 96 -9.15 20.64 5.82
C SER A 96 -8.32 19.36 5.71
N ASN A 97 -7.80 19.07 4.51
CA ASN A 97 -6.95 17.91 4.26
C ASN A 97 -5.62 18.00 5.03
N GLU A 98 -4.99 19.17 5.06
CA GLU A 98 -3.76 19.41 5.83
C GLU A 98 -3.97 19.13 7.32
N LYS A 99 -5.07 19.63 7.89
CA LYS A 99 -5.42 19.37 9.30
C LYS A 99 -5.58 17.88 9.61
N VAL A 100 -6.30 17.13 8.77
CA VAL A 100 -6.49 15.69 8.97
C VAL A 100 -5.16 14.94 8.79
N LEU A 101 -4.31 15.38 7.87
CA LEU A 101 -2.97 14.84 7.68
C LEU A 101 -2.09 15.08 8.91
N ASP A 102 -2.11 16.27 9.51
CA ASP A 102 -1.36 16.56 10.73
C ASP A 102 -1.77 15.64 11.89
N GLU A 103 -3.07 15.42 12.07
CA GLU A 103 -3.60 14.47 13.06
C GLU A 103 -3.19 13.03 12.73
N ALA A 104 -3.24 12.63 11.46
CA ALA A 104 -2.80 11.30 11.01
C ALA A 104 -1.29 11.07 11.22
N LEU A 105 -0.45 12.08 10.97
CA LEU A 105 0.99 12.03 11.22
C LEU A 105 1.28 11.92 12.72
N MET A 106 0.54 12.65 13.55
CA MET A 106 0.63 12.55 15.00
C MET A 106 0.31 11.13 15.48
N ILE A 107 -0.78 10.53 14.96
CA ILE A 107 -1.16 9.14 15.25
C ILE A 107 -0.06 8.17 14.81
N LEU A 108 0.31 8.22 13.52
CA LEU A 108 1.23 7.25 12.92
C LEU A 108 2.62 7.28 13.58
N SER A 109 3.04 8.45 14.05
CA SER A 109 4.33 8.64 14.75
C SER A 109 4.38 8.00 16.14
N GLN A 110 3.24 7.55 16.69
CA GLN A 110 3.22 6.80 17.94
C GLN A 110 3.48 5.31 17.77
N SER A 111 3.45 4.78 16.54
CA SER A 111 3.89 3.42 16.23
C SER A 111 5.38 3.45 15.84
N PRO A 112 6.25 2.63 16.47
CA PRO A 112 7.65 2.50 16.05
C PRO A 112 7.80 2.13 14.57
N THR A 113 6.93 1.26 14.05
CA THR A 113 6.92 0.84 12.66
C THR A 113 6.43 1.97 11.74
N GLY A 114 5.36 2.66 12.11
CA GLY A 114 4.83 3.82 11.38
C GLY A 114 5.86 4.95 11.29
N ARG A 115 6.54 5.24 12.40
CA ARG A 115 7.63 6.23 12.46
C ARG A 115 8.79 5.88 11.53
N ASP A 116 9.32 4.65 11.61
CA ASP A 116 10.41 4.17 10.72
C ASP A 116 10.04 4.31 9.25
N LEU A 117 8.81 3.92 8.89
CA LEU A 117 8.32 4.01 7.51
C LEU A 117 8.24 5.46 7.02
N LEU A 118 7.70 6.39 7.84
CA LEU A 118 7.63 7.81 7.49
C LEU A 118 9.02 8.43 7.31
N GLU A 119 9.95 8.11 8.22
CA GLU A 119 11.33 8.62 8.16
C GLU A 119 12.04 8.12 6.89
N ARG A 120 11.96 6.81 6.60
CA ARG A 120 12.59 6.19 5.42
C ARG A 120 11.95 6.63 4.11
N MET A 121 10.62 6.76 4.07
CA MET A 121 9.89 7.32 2.93
C MET A 121 10.36 8.75 2.63
N THR A 122 10.48 9.59 3.66
CA THR A 122 10.93 10.97 3.54
C THR A 122 12.38 11.05 3.08
N GLN A 123 13.27 10.24 3.66
CA GLN A 123 14.67 10.12 3.24
C GLN A 123 14.80 9.66 1.78
N ALA A 124 13.88 8.83 1.31
CA ALA A 124 13.81 8.38 -0.09
C ALA A 124 13.24 9.42 -1.07
N GLY A 125 12.93 10.63 -0.58
CA GLY A 125 12.49 11.77 -1.38
C GLY A 125 11.02 11.73 -1.78
N TYR A 126 10.18 10.94 -1.12
CA TYR A 126 8.75 10.90 -1.43
C TYR A 126 8.02 12.15 -0.95
N GLU A 127 7.09 12.62 -1.78
CA GLU A 127 6.18 13.73 -1.48
C GLU A 127 4.78 13.19 -1.21
N VAL A 128 4.02 13.87 -0.35
CA VAL A 128 2.62 13.52 -0.07
C VAL A 128 1.69 14.56 -0.71
N VAL A 129 0.65 14.09 -1.40
CA VAL A 129 -0.41 14.91 -1.99
C VAL A 129 -1.78 14.30 -1.72
N PHE A 130 -2.82 15.13 -1.68
CA PHE A 130 -4.19 14.65 -1.84
C PHE A 130 -4.61 14.73 -3.31
N ASP A 131 -5.19 13.67 -3.87
CA ASP A 131 -5.77 13.66 -5.22
C ASP A 131 -6.95 12.69 -5.26
N ASP A 132 -8.14 13.24 -4.99
CA ASP A 132 -9.38 12.48 -4.95
C ASP A 132 -9.77 11.90 -6.31
N ASN A 133 -9.35 12.53 -7.42
CA ASN A 133 -9.66 12.03 -8.76
C ASN A 133 -8.86 10.76 -9.05
N ARG A 134 -7.55 10.79 -8.76
CA ARG A 134 -6.66 9.65 -9.01
C ARG A 134 -6.98 8.47 -8.08
N THR A 135 -7.28 8.72 -6.82
CA THR A 135 -7.64 7.66 -5.87
C THR A 135 -9.01 7.04 -6.17
N ARG A 136 -10.05 7.86 -6.42
CA ARG A 136 -11.40 7.35 -6.76
C ARG A 136 -11.44 6.59 -8.07
N SER A 137 -10.73 7.06 -9.11
CA SER A 137 -10.69 6.36 -10.41
C SER A 137 -10.08 4.96 -10.34
N LEU A 138 -9.30 4.68 -9.29
CA LEU A 138 -8.68 3.39 -9.02
C LEU A 138 -9.34 2.64 -7.85
N GLY A 139 -10.43 3.17 -7.29
CA GLY A 139 -11.13 2.55 -6.16
C GLY A 139 -10.30 2.45 -4.87
N ALA A 140 -9.24 3.25 -4.73
CA ALA A 140 -8.26 3.13 -3.66
C ALA A 140 -8.40 4.27 -2.62
N GLY A 141 -7.98 4.02 -1.38
CA GLY A 141 -7.86 5.04 -0.34
C GLY A 141 -6.56 5.85 -0.45
N GLY A 142 -5.50 5.23 -0.96
CA GLY A 142 -4.19 5.81 -1.20
C GLY A 142 -3.51 5.11 -2.37
N LEU A 143 -2.42 5.71 -2.87
CA LEU A 143 -1.58 5.15 -3.93
C LEU A 143 -0.12 5.59 -3.73
N CYS A 144 0.79 4.64 -3.82
CA CYS A 144 2.21 4.91 -4.04
C CYS A 144 2.50 4.97 -5.55
N ASP A 145 3.14 6.07 -5.98
CA ASP A 145 3.70 6.31 -7.31
C ASP A 145 5.23 6.41 -7.19
N PRO A 146 5.94 5.27 -7.28
CA PRO A 146 7.39 5.27 -7.10
C PRO A 146 8.15 6.02 -8.20
N ALA A 147 7.60 6.06 -9.42
CA ALA A 147 8.25 6.70 -10.56
C ALA A 147 8.34 8.22 -10.37
N ASN A 148 7.31 8.82 -9.80
CA ASN A 148 7.27 10.25 -9.50
C ASN A 148 7.58 10.58 -8.03
N LYS A 149 7.93 9.56 -7.22
CA LYS A 149 8.16 9.68 -5.76
C LYS A 149 7.00 10.38 -5.05
N LYS A 150 5.77 9.90 -5.27
CA LYS A 150 4.56 10.45 -4.63
C LYS A 150 3.78 9.40 -3.85
N ILE A 151 3.35 9.77 -2.66
CA ILE A 151 2.22 9.17 -1.97
C ILE A 151 1.00 10.04 -2.22
N ILE A 152 -0.07 9.42 -2.69
CA ILE A 152 -1.28 10.09 -3.15
C ILE A 152 -2.43 9.59 -2.30
N LEU A 153 -3.04 10.47 -1.52
CA LEU A 153 -4.08 10.14 -0.56
C LEU A 153 -5.45 10.64 -1.05
N GLY A 154 -6.51 9.90 -0.72
CA GLY A 154 -7.87 10.37 -0.85
C GLY A 154 -8.28 11.22 0.35
N SER A 155 -9.07 12.27 0.12
CA SER A 155 -9.61 13.13 1.16
C SER A 155 -10.55 12.34 2.08
N THR A 156 -10.36 12.49 3.39
CA THR A 156 -11.15 11.86 4.45
C THR A 156 -11.24 12.79 5.66
N ASP A 157 -12.29 12.66 6.47
CA ASP A 157 -12.45 13.35 7.74
C ASP A 157 -12.01 12.51 8.94
N ASP A 158 -11.57 11.27 8.70
CA ASP A 158 -11.09 10.32 9.71
C ASP A 158 -9.54 10.24 9.70
N PRO A 159 -8.85 10.86 10.67
CA PRO A 159 -7.39 10.84 10.75
C PRO A 159 -6.81 9.47 11.13
N GLU A 160 -7.55 8.64 11.86
CA GLU A 160 -7.11 7.27 12.19
C GLU A 160 -7.10 6.40 10.94
N TYR A 161 -8.13 6.53 10.11
CA TYR A 161 -8.17 5.88 8.81
C TYR A 161 -7.03 6.37 7.91
N LEU A 162 -6.83 7.69 7.85
CA LEU A 162 -5.77 8.28 7.04
C LEU A 162 -4.39 7.83 7.50
N ALA A 163 -4.15 7.70 8.81
CA ALA A 163 -2.89 7.20 9.36
C ALA A 163 -2.58 5.78 8.89
N LEU A 164 -3.59 4.91 8.86
CA LEU A 164 -3.45 3.54 8.34
C LEU A 164 -3.17 3.52 6.83
N VAL A 165 -3.86 4.34 6.05
CA VAL A 165 -3.65 4.45 4.59
C VAL A 165 -2.26 5.00 4.30
N LEU A 166 -1.84 6.09 4.95
CA LEU A 166 -0.51 6.66 4.80
C LEU A 166 0.57 5.65 5.22
N GLY A 167 0.39 4.95 6.34
CA GLY A 167 1.28 3.88 6.77
C GLY A 167 1.42 2.78 5.72
N HIS A 168 0.32 2.32 5.14
CA HIS A 168 0.30 1.33 4.06
C HIS A 168 1.08 1.82 2.82
N GLU A 169 0.81 3.02 2.33
CA GLU A 169 1.51 3.54 1.15
C GLU A 169 3.00 3.84 1.42
N ALA A 170 3.35 4.20 2.66
CA ALA A 170 4.75 4.36 3.08
C ALA A 170 5.50 3.01 3.04
N VAL A 171 4.83 1.88 3.31
CA VAL A 171 5.42 0.55 3.10
C VAL A 171 5.81 0.37 1.65
N HIS A 172 4.93 0.69 0.69
CA HIS A 172 5.26 0.59 -0.73
C HIS A 172 6.43 1.48 -1.15
N ALA A 173 6.49 2.71 -0.63
CA ALA A 173 7.61 3.61 -0.88
C ALA A 173 8.93 2.99 -0.41
N VAL A 174 8.94 2.40 0.78
CA VAL A 174 10.11 1.74 1.38
C VAL A 174 10.47 0.44 0.66
N GLN A 175 9.50 -0.41 0.35
CA GLN A 175 9.71 -1.62 -0.43
C GLN A 175 10.38 -1.27 -1.77
N TYR A 176 9.97 -0.19 -2.42
CA TYR A 176 10.53 0.21 -3.73
C TYR A 176 11.98 0.69 -3.62
N THR A 177 12.39 1.23 -2.47
CA THR A 177 13.78 1.70 -2.28
C THR A 177 14.72 0.57 -1.91
N THR A 178 14.22 -0.50 -1.28
CA THR A 178 15.07 -1.57 -0.75
C THR A 178 14.96 -2.89 -1.51
N ASN A 179 13.91 -3.11 -2.30
CA ASN A 179 13.60 -4.44 -2.83
C ASN A 179 13.49 -4.41 -4.37
N ASN A 180 14.09 -5.41 -5.01
CA ASN A 180 14.00 -5.59 -6.47
C ASN A 180 12.83 -6.53 -6.88
N ILE A 181 11.73 -6.50 -6.12
CA ILE A 181 10.62 -7.46 -6.24
C ILE A 181 9.36 -6.85 -6.88
N PHE A 182 9.38 -5.59 -7.31
CA PHE A 182 8.21 -5.00 -7.95
C PHE A 182 7.95 -5.64 -9.34
N PRO A 183 6.70 -6.03 -9.64
CA PRO A 183 6.30 -6.48 -10.96
C PRO A 183 6.73 -5.48 -12.03
N ASN A 184 7.29 -5.99 -13.13
CA ASN A 184 7.74 -5.19 -14.26
C ASN A 184 7.64 -6.04 -15.53
N SER A 185 7.88 -5.45 -16.70
CA SER A 185 7.70 -6.13 -17.99
C SER A 185 8.65 -7.30 -18.23
N SER A 186 9.64 -7.57 -17.39
CA SER A 186 10.42 -8.81 -17.49
C SER A 186 9.71 -10.02 -16.87
N HIS A 187 8.81 -9.83 -15.90
CA HIS A 187 8.17 -10.93 -15.18
C HIS A 187 7.03 -11.55 -15.99
N THR A 188 6.93 -12.88 -15.98
CA THR A 188 5.75 -13.58 -16.54
C THR A 188 4.47 -13.09 -15.86
N PRO A 189 3.28 -13.17 -16.52
CA PRO A 189 2.03 -12.72 -15.90
C PRO A 189 1.75 -13.39 -14.54
N GLN A 190 1.98 -14.70 -14.43
CA GLN A 190 1.80 -15.43 -13.18
C GLN A 190 2.79 -14.99 -12.10
N THR A 191 4.05 -14.73 -12.45
CA THR A 191 5.06 -14.24 -11.49
C THR A 191 4.75 -12.80 -11.06
N ALA A 192 4.26 -11.95 -11.98
CA ALA A 192 3.82 -10.61 -11.65
C ALA A 192 2.67 -10.61 -10.63
N ILE A 193 1.65 -11.46 -10.80
CA ILE A 193 0.54 -11.58 -9.84
C ILE A 193 1.06 -12.09 -8.48
N LYS A 194 1.89 -13.13 -8.49
CA LYS A 194 2.50 -13.70 -7.28
C LYS A 194 3.29 -12.67 -6.48
N LEU A 195 4.11 -11.87 -7.17
CA LEU A 195 4.83 -10.75 -6.57
C LEU A 195 3.90 -9.73 -5.94
N SER A 196 2.82 -9.37 -6.64
CA SER A 196 1.85 -8.41 -6.11
C SER A 196 1.15 -8.92 -4.87
N PHE A 197 0.76 -10.19 -4.82
CA PHE A 197 0.23 -10.79 -3.59
C PHE A 197 1.22 -10.65 -2.44
N ALA A 198 2.50 -10.98 -2.66
CA ALA A 198 3.51 -10.89 -1.61
C ALA A 198 3.78 -9.45 -1.15
N ILE A 199 3.85 -8.50 -2.08
CA ILE A 199 4.04 -7.07 -1.78
C ILE A 199 2.88 -6.50 -0.96
N GLU A 200 1.65 -6.83 -1.34
CA GLU A 200 0.44 -6.34 -0.70
C GLU A 200 0.19 -7.03 0.64
N ALA A 201 0.47 -8.34 0.74
CA ALA A 201 0.48 -9.07 2.00
C ALA A 201 1.44 -8.44 3.01
N ASP A 202 2.66 -8.08 2.58
CA ASP A 202 3.62 -7.36 3.43
C ASP A 202 3.11 -5.97 3.83
N ALA A 203 2.52 -5.21 2.89
CA ALA A 203 1.94 -3.90 3.21
C ALA A 203 0.82 -3.98 4.26
N TYR A 204 -0.10 -4.94 4.11
CA TYR A 204 -1.15 -5.19 5.11
C TYR A 204 -0.59 -5.71 6.44
N ALA A 205 0.46 -6.52 6.42
CA ALA A 205 1.11 -7.02 7.63
C ALA A 205 1.75 -5.88 8.43
N GLN A 206 2.48 -4.98 7.77
CA GLN A 206 3.07 -3.79 8.39
C GLN A 206 2.00 -2.80 8.87
N GLN A 207 0.92 -2.61 8.09
CA GLN A 207 -0.24 -1.82 8.50
C GLN A 207 -0.92 -2.39 9.76
N THR A 208 -1.00 -3.72 9.86
CA THR A 208 -1.53 -4.42 11.03
C THR A 208 -0.61 -4.24 12.23
N GLN A 209 0.70 -4.35 12.02
CA GLN A 209 1.72 -4.08 13.04
C GLN A 209 1.63 -2.66 13.59
N ILE A 210 1.44 -1.66 12.71
CA ILE A 210 1.18 -0.27 13.12
C ILE A 210 -0.03 -0.21 14.06
N ALA A 211 -1.16 -0.79 13.65
CA ALA A 211 -2.39 -0.76 14.44
C ALA A 211 -2.24 -1.45 15.81
N LEU A 212 -1.50 -2.57 15.87
CA LEU A 212 -1.18 -3.26 17.12
C LEU A 212 -0.27 -2.41 18.02
N GLU A 213 0.77 -1.79 17.47
CA GLU A 213 1.65 -0.90 18.22
C GLU A 213 0.90 0.33 18.77
N LEU A 214 -0.05 0.90 18.02
CA LEU A 214 -0.88 2.01 18.49
C LEU A 214 -1.79 1.59 19.65
N LYS A 215 -2.33 0.36 19.62
CA LYS A 215 -3.17 -0.17 20.70
C LYS A 215 -2.36 -0.48 21.96
N HIS A 216 -1.27 -1.22 21.80
CA HIS A 216 -0.54 -1.80 22.93
C HIS A 216 0.56 -0.87 23.46
N GLY A 217 1.00 0.10 22.65
CA GLY A 217 2.16 0.95 22.88
C GLY A 217 3.46 0.29 22.42
N ASP A 218 4.49 1.10 22.23
CA ASP A 218 5.88 0.66 22.06
C ASP A 218 6.35 -0.05 23.34
N PRO A 219 6.74 -1.34 23.28
CA PRO A 219 7.27 -2.04 24.44
C PRO A 219 8.52 -1.42 25.07
N ASN A 220 9.28 -0.63 24.29
CA ASN A 220 10.45 0.12 24.74
C ASN A 220 10.13 1.57 25.13
N GLY A 221 8.88 2.00 24.95
CA GLY A 221 8.42 3.33 25.32
C GLY A 221 7.99 3.44 26.79
N PRO A 222 7.69 4.65 27.26
CA PRO A 222 7.23 4.87 28.62
C PRO A 222 5.85 4.22 28.88
N LYS A 223 5.56 3.86 30.13
CA LYS A 223 4.29 3.23 30.51
C LYS A 223 3.07 4.13 30.25
N SER A 224 3.22 5.44 30.44
CA SER A 224 2.21 6.48 30.24
C SER A 224 2.14 6.99 28.80
N GLN A 225 2.72 6.28 27.84
CA GLN A 225 2.63 6.66 26.44
C GLN A 225 1.18 6.68 25.93
N TRP A 226 0.93 7.52 24.94
CA TRP A 226 -0.35 7.59 24.24
C TRP A 226 -0.64 6.28 23.50
N LYS A 227 -1.86 5.77 23.65
CA LYS A 227 -2.35 4.55 23.01
C LYS A 227 -3.75 4.77 22.47
N MET A 228 -4.09 4.07 21.40
CA MET A 228 -5.43 4.10 20.79
C MET A 228 -5.76 2.78 20.08
N ASP A 229 -7.01 2.33 20.25
CA ASP A 229 -7.52 1.10 19.63
C ASP A 229 -8.22 1.35 18.29
N GLY A 230 -8.61 2.60 18.01
CA GLY A 230 -9.41 2.96 16.85
C GLY A 230 -8.85 2.45 15.51
N PRO A 231 -7.56 2.65 15.19
CA PRO A 231 -6.94 2.07 14.00
C PRO A 231 -7.07 0.53 13.92
N LEU A 232 -6.90 -0.19 15.04
CA LEU A 232 -7.06 -1.64 15.05
C LEU A 232 -8.51 -2.05 14.82
N GLN A 233 -9.48 -1.33 15.37
CA GLN A 233 -10.91 -1.57 15.10
C GLN A 233 -11.24 -1.39 13.61
N GLN A 234 -10.67 -0.37 12.96
CA GLN A 234 -10.83 -0.18 11.52
C GLN A 234 -10.25 -1.35 10.72
N MET A 235 -9.05 -1.81 11.09
CA MET A 235 -8.42 -2.98 10.47
C MET A 235 -9.27 -4.24 10.66
N ARG A 236 -9.79 -4.51 11.88
CA ARG A 236 -10.66 -5.67 12.14
C ARG A 236 -11.91 -5.66 11.28
N LYS A 237 -12.54 -4.49 11.12
CA LYS A 237 -13.77 -4.33 10.32
C LYS A 237 -13.54 -4.65 8.84
N ARG A 238 -12.37 -4.31 8.29
CA ARG A 238 -12.09 -4.44 6.85
C ARG A 238 -11.32 -5.71 6.48
N PHE A 239 -10.46 -6.17 7.37
CA PHE A 239 -9.46 -7.21 7.11
C PHE A 239 -9.37 -8.20 8.28
N ALA A 240 -10.52 -8.73 8.70
CA ALA A 240 -10.65 -9.59 9.88
C ALA A 240 -9.66 -10.78 9.87
N ASN A 241 -9.45 -11.45 8.73
CA ASN A 241 -8.53 -12.59 8.62
C ASN A 241 -7.08 -12.19 8.94
N ILE A 242 -6.62 -11.07 8.41
CA ILE A 242 -5.26 -10.53 8.59
C ILE A 242 -5.04 -10.18 10.07
N VAL A 243 -5.96 -9.41 10.65
CA VAL A 243 -5.84 -8.98 12.05
C VAL A 243 -5.96 -10.15 13.01
N SER A 244 -6.93 -11.05 12.80
CA SER A 244 -7.12 -12.21 13.68
C SER A 244 -5.91 -13.13 13.69
N ALA A 245 -5.24 -13.31 12.54
CA ALA A 245 -4.00 -14.08 12.47
C ALA A 245 -2.89 -13.43 13.31
N ALA A 246 -2.71 -12.11 13.19
CA ALA A 246 -1.72 -11.36 13.97
C ALA A 246 -2.01 -11.43 15.48
N GLU A 247 -3.26 -11.19 15.90
CA GLU A 247 -3.65 -11.15 17.31
C GLU A 247 -3.47 -12.50 18.02
N LYS A 248 -3.68 -13.62 17.30
CA LYS A 248 -3.42 -14.97 17.84
C LYS A 248 -1.96 -15.18 18.26
N THR A 249 -1.02 -14.43 17.66
CA THR A 249 0.39 -14.50 18.06
C THR A 249 0.69 -13.75 19.35
N LEU A 250 -0.18 -12.83 19.78
CA LEU A 250 0.07 -11.94 20.92
C LEU A 250 -0.13 -12.62 22.29
N THR A 251 -0.11 -13.95 22.35
CA THR A 251 -0.02 -14.72 23.60
C THR A 251 1.28 -14.46 24.35
N LYS A 252 2.32 -13.97 23.66
CA LYS A 252 3.60 -13.56 24.22
C LYS A 252 3.91 -12.11 23.85
N LYS A 253 4.38 -11.31 24.80
CA LYS A 253 4.59 -9.86 24.62
C LYS A 253 5.65 -9.55 23.56
N GLU A 254 6.70 -10.37 23.47
CA GLU A 254 7.79 -10.23 22.52
C GLU A 254 7.36 -10.36 21.05
N ASN A 255 6.20 -11.00 20.79
CA ASN A 255 5.67 -11.19 19.44
C ASN A 255 5.19 -9.88 18.79
N LEU A 256 4.97 -8.85 19.60
CA LEU A 256 4.72 -7.49 19.10
C LEU A 256 5.98 -6.86 18.47
N THR A 257 7.18 -7.33 18.79
CA THR A 257 8.43 -6.67 18.35
C THR A 257 9.33 -7.53 17.49
N ASN A 258 9.24 -8.87 17.59
CA ASN A 258 10.16 -9.79 16.91
C ASN A 258 9.76 -10.10 15.46
N GLY A 259 8.59 -9.64 14.98
CA GLY A 259 8.08 -9.89 13.63
C GLY A 259 7.12 -11.08 13.51
N ALA A 260 6.82 -11.81 14.59
CA ALA A 260 5.87 -12.94 14.55
C ALA A 260 4.45 -12.50 14.18
N ALA A 261 3.97 -11.39 14.75
CA ALA A 261 2.66 -10.82 14.40
C ALA A 261 2.59 -10.38 12.93
N VAL A 262 3.69 -9.82 12.40
CA VAL A 262 3.82 -9.44 10.97
C VAL A 262 3.75 -10.69 10.08
N ALA A 263 4.48 -11.75 10.42
CA ALA A 263 4.47 -13.02 9.67
C ALA A 263 3.08 -13.66 9.63
N ALA A 264 2.36 -13.66 10.76
CA ALA A 264 1.01 -14.19 10.81
C ALA A 264 0.01 -13.33 10.05
N ALA A 265 0.11 -12.00 10.13
CA ALA A 265 -0.69 -11.09 9.33
C ALA A 265 -0.47 -11.30 7.82
N PHE A 266 0.79 -11.48 7.41
CA PHE A 266 1.17 -11.80 6.04
C PHE A 266 0.46 -13.07 5.54
N GLU A 267 0.49 -14.15 6.32
CA GLU A 267 -0.22 -15.40 5.97
C GLU A 267 -1.74 -15.22 5.93
N GLY A 268 -2.31 -14.41 6.83
CA GLY A 268 -3.73 -14.11 6.87
C GLY A 268 -4.25 -13.34 5.65
N PHE A 269 -3.38 -12.66 4.90
CA PHE A 269 -3.73 -12.02 3.62
C PHE A 269 -4.22 -13.05 2.58
N TYR A 270 -3.58 -14.22 2.53
CA TYR A 270 -3.87 -15.22 1.50
C TYR A 270 -5.26 -15.86 1.63
N ASP A 271 -5.87 -15.74 2.81
CA ASP A 271 -7.24 -16.15 3.09
C ASP A 271 -8.27 -15.08 2.66
N ASN A 272 -7.84 -13.93 2.14
CA ASN A 272 -8.72 -12.87 1.63
C ASN A 272 -8.90 -12.97 0.10
N ILE A 273 -9.90 -13.76 -0.32
CA ILE A 273 -10.20 -14.00 -1.74
C ILE A 273 -10.56 -12.73 -2.53
N VAL A 274 -11.12 -11.71 -1.86
CA VAL A 274 -11.55 -10.47 -2.51
C VAL A 274 -10.34 -9.65 -2.93
N LEU A 275 -9.36 -9.48 -2.02
CA LEU A 275 -8.12 -8.78 -2.32
C LEU A 275 -7.33 -9.52 -3.41
N ARG A 276 -7.23 -10.85 -3.31
CA ARG A 276 -6.54 -11.65 -4.33
C ARG A 276 -7.17 -11.49 -5.71
N SER A 277 -8.49 -11.61 -5.81
CA SER A 277 -9.23 -11.42 -7.08
C SER A 277 -8.99 -10.03 -7.67
N PHE A 278 -8.95 -8.98 -6.84
CA PHE A 278 -8.66 -7.63 -7.29
C PHE A 278 -7.26 -7.51 -7.93
N TYR A 279 -6.22 -8.07 -7.30
CA TYR A 279 -4.86 -8.00 -7.85
C TYR A 279 -4.67 -8.90 -9.07
N GLU A 280 -5.37 -10.04 -9.16
CA GLU A 280 -5.41 -10.83 -10.40
C GLU A 280 -5.92 -10.01 -11.58
N ASP A 281 -7.09 -9.38 -11.40
CA ASP A 281 -7.73 -8.55 -12.41
C ASP A 281 -6.81 -7.39 -12.84
N ALA A 282 -6.20 -6.70 -11.87
CA ALA A 282 -5.33 -5.57 -12.13
C ALA A 282 -4.10 -5.97 -12.95
N HIS A 283 -3.41 -7.06 -12.57
CA HIS A 283 -2.18 -7.48 -13.24
C HIS A 283 -2.41 -8.12 -14.60
N MET A 284 -3.48 -8.91 -14.76
CA MET A 284 -3.83 -9.42 -16.07
C MET A 284 -4.23 -8.30 -17.02
N SER A 285 -5.02 -7.33 -16.55
CA SER A 285 -5.37 -6.17 -17.38
C SER A 285 -4.14 -5.34 -17.76
N TRP A 286 -3.18 -5.19 -16.85
CA TRP A 286 -1.91 -4.55 -17.17
C TRP A 286 -1.12 -5.31 -18.24
N ALA A 287 -0.95 -6.63 -18.10
CA ALA A 287 -0.20 -7.45 -19.04
C ALA A 287 -0.84 -7.45 -20.44
N GLU A 288 -2.16 -7.64 -20.52
CA GLU A 288 -2.94 -7.64 -21.76
C GLU A 288 -2.91 -6.28 -22.48
N ASN A 289 -2.88 -5.17 -21.74
CA ASN A 289 -2.77 -3.84 -22.33
C ASN A 289 -1.33 -3.49 -22.77
N LEU A 290 -0.32 -4.03 -22.07
CA LEU A 290 1.07 -3.73 -22.33
C LEU A 290 1.65 -4.60 -23.46
N ALA A 291 1.31 -5.88 -23.53
CA ALA A 291 1.84 -6.82 -24.51
C ALA A 291 1.70 -6.34 -25.98
N PRO A 292 0.54 -5.84 -26.45
CA PRO A 292 0.40 -5.29 -27.81
C PRO A 292 1.33 -4.11 -28.10
N GLN A 293 1.76 -3.37 -27.07
CA GLN A 293 2.65 -2.22 -27.22
C GLN A 293 4.12 -2.64 -27.31
N LEU A 294 4.47 -3.77 -26.68
CA LEU A 294 5.82 -4.31 -26.63
C LEU A 294 6.12 -5.25 -27.80
N PHE A 295 5.16 -6.08 -28.24
CA PHE A 295 5.36 -7.10 -29.27
C PHE A 295 5.04 -6.61 -30.68
N ARG A 296 5.53 -5.42 -31.03
CA ARG A 296 5.28 -4.82 -32.35
C ARG A 296 6.15 -5.43 -33.45
N LYS A 297 7.29 -6.05 -33.10
CA LYS A 297 8.18 -6.72 -34.04
C LYS A 297 8.47 -8.17 -33.61
N PRO A 298 8.67 -9.08 -34.57
CA PRO A 298 9.21 -10.41 -34.29
C PRO A 298 10.54 -10.31 -33.52
N GLY A 299 10.65 -10.95 -32.36
CA GLY A 299 11.85 -10.95 -31.49
C GLY A 299 11.71 -10.18 -30.18
N ASP A 300 10.77 -9.23 -30.07
CA ASP A 300 10.54 -8.42 -28.86
C ASP A 300 10.07 -9.27 -27.66
N VAL A 301 9.54 -10.46 -27.94
CA VAL A 301 9.09 -11.47 -26.95
C VAL A 301 10.19 -11.90 -25.99
N LYS A 302 11.45 -11.96 -26.45
CA LYS A 302 12.56 -12.50 -25.63
C LYS A 302 12.96 -11.60 -24.47
N HIS A 303 12.59 -10.32 -24.50
CA HIS A 303 12.99 -9.34 -23.50
C HIS A 303 11.87 -8.96 -22.54
N HIS A 304 10.67 -9.52 -22.73
CA HIS A 304 9.51 -9.23 -21.90
C HIS A 304 8.78 -10.51 -21.48
N PHE A 305 8.20 -10.47 -20.27
CA PHE A 305 7.40 -11.53 -19.69
C PHE A 305 8.08 -12.89 -19.62
N PHE A 306 9.40 -12.94 -19.41
CA PHE A 306 10.23 -14.16 -19.47
C PHE A 306 10.73 -14.65 -18.11
N ARG A 307 10.77 -13.78 -17.09
CA ARG A 307 11.40 -14.05 -15.80
C ARG A 307 10.40 -14.61 -14.79
N ASP A 308 10.76 -15.72 -14.18
CA ASP A 308 10.14 -16.24 -12.97
C ASP A 308 11.02 -15.98 -11.74
N LEU A 309 10.43 -16.10 -10.55
CA LEU A 309 11.10 -15.92 -9.26
C LEU A 309 10.84 -17.11 -8.34
N THR A 310 11.85 -17.45 -7.55
CA THR A 310 11.80 -18.48 -6.52
C THR A 310 11.12 -17.97 -5.24
N SER A 311 10.73 -18.90 -4.37
CA SER A 311 10.22 -18.57 -3.04
C SER A 311 11.28 -17.85 -2.19
N ASP A 312 12.56 -18.17 -2.39
CA ASP A 312 13.67 -17.50 -1.72
C ASP A 312 13.83 -16.05 -2.18
N ASP A 313 13.77 -15.79 -3.49
CA ASP A 313 13.83 -14.43 -4.05
C ASP A 313 12.79 -13.52 -3.40
N ILE A 314 11.58 -14.04 -3.15
CA ILE A 314 10.50 -13.27 -2.54
C ILE A 314 10.75 -13.11 -1.04
N ALA A 315 10.91 -14.21 -0.30
CA ALA A 315 11.00 -14.19 1.16
C ALA A 315 12.22 -13.40 1.68
N SER A 316 13.36 -13.46 0.98
CA SER A 316 14.59 -12.76 1.37
C SER A 316 14.52 -11.24 1.18
N ASN A 317 13.58 -10.76 0.34
CA ASN A 317 13.40 -9.34 0.06
C ASN A 317 12.29 -8.69 0.92
N LEU A 318 11.41 -9.47 1.56
CA LEU A 318 10.39 -8.92 2.45
C LEU A 318 10.95 -8.74 3.87
N LYS A 319 11.13 -7.48 4.27
CA LYS A 319 11.86 -7.13 5.50
C LYS A 319 11.01 -6.30 6.46
N HIS A 320 11.04 -6.68 7.74
CA HIS A 320 10.52 -5.89 8.85
C HIS A 320 11.70 -5.44 9.71
N LYS A 321 11.88 -4.12 9.87
CA LYS A 321 12.99 -3.53 10.63
C LYS A 321 14.37 -4.09 10.21
N GLY A 322 14.55 -4.31 8.90
CA GLY A 322 15.78 -4.83 8.30
C GLY A 322 15.92 -6.37 8.28
N VAL A 323 15.04 -7.10 8.96
CA VAL A 323 15.08 -8.56 9.06
C VAL A 323 14.12 -9.19 8.07
N ALA A 324 14.58 -10.22 7.33
CA ALA A 324 13.73 -11.05 6.46
C ALA A 324 12.80 -11.93 7.31
N TYR A 325 11.72 -11.34 7.83
CA TYR A 325 10.90 -11.92 8.90
C TYR A 325 10.24 -13.24 8.50
N LEU A 326 9.93 -13.44 7.21
CA LEU A 326 9.39 -14.70 6.72
C LEU A 326 10.41 -15.84 6.86
N LYS A 327 11.70 -15.59 6.67
CA LYS A 327 12.74 -16.61 6.89
C LYS A 327 12.87 -17.02 8.36
N VAL A 328 12.50 -16.13 9.27
CA VAL A 328 12.59 -16.37 10.72
C VAL A 328 11.33 -17.08 11.24
N HIS A 329 10.16 -16.60 10.85
CA HIS A 329 8.88 -17.00 11.45
C HIS A 329 8.05 -17.94 10.59
N THR A 330 8.35 -18.04 9.29
CA THR A 330 7.71 -18.95 8.35
C THR A 330 8.76 -19.62 7.42
N PRO A 331 9.78 -20.30 7.98
CA PRO A 331 10.90 -20.83 7.19
C PRO A 331 10.49 -21.84 6.11
N SER A 332 9.32 -22.46 6.25
CA SER A 332 8.73 -23.40 5.29
C SER A 332 7.82 -22.73 4.24
N ILE A 333 7.78 -21.39 4.16
CA ILE A 333 6.93 -20.70 3.19
C ILE A 333 7.34 -21.07 1.77
N ASP A 334 6.36 -21.49 0.97
CA ASP A 334 6.56 -21.84 -0.42
C ASP A 334 5.58 -21.10 -1.33
N PHE A 335 6.11 -20.14 -2.08
CA PHE A 335 5.38 -19.43 -3.12
C PHE A 335 5.15 -20.26 -4.39
N ALA A 336 5.44 -21.57 -4.39
CA ALA A 336 4.92 -22.52 -5.37
C ALA A 336 3.66 -23.27 -4.87
N ASP A 337 3.25 -23.08 -3.61
CA ASP A 337 2.01 -23.63 -3.07
C ASP A 337 0.76 -22.96 -3.69
N ALA A 338 -0.35 -23.71 -3.76
CA ALA A 338 -1.64 -23.18 -4.18
C ALA A 338 -2.12 -22.02 -3.29
N ARG A 339 -1.84 -22.08 -1.98
CA ARG A 339 -2.18 -21.01 -1.03
C ARG A 339 -1.57 -19.68 -1.47
N HIS A 340 -0.28 -19.66 -1.78
CA HIS A 340 0.49 -18.42 -2.02
C HIS A 340 0.55 -17.98 -3.48
N SER A 341 0.39 -18.92 -4.42
CA SER A 341 0.55 -18.66 -5.86
C SER A 341 -0.60 -19.15 -6.72
N GLY A 342 -1.54 -19.89 -6.13
CA GLY A 342 -2.70 -20.34 -6.86
C GLY A 342 -3.50 -19.15 -7.37
N LEU A 343 -4.10 -19.32 -8.54
CA LEU A 343 -4.91 -18.31 -9.22
C LEU A 343 -6.31 -18.85 -9.49
N THR A 344 -7.28 -17.95 -9.66
CA THR A 344 -8.64 -18.36 -10.03
C THR A 344 -8.68 -18.95 -11.44
N GLU A 345 -9.65 -19.81 -11.73
CA GLU A 345 -9.79 -20.42 -13.06
C GLU A 345 -9.94 -19.39 -14.18
N GLY A 346 -10.67 -18.29 -13.92
CA GLY A 346 -10.82 -17.19 -14.87
C GLY A 346 -9.47 -16.56 -15.21
N THR A 347 -8.63 -16.30 -14.20
CA THR A 347 -7.28 -15.77 -14.39
C THR A 347 -6.37 -16.77 -15.10
N GLN A 348 -6.45 -18.06 -14.78
CA GLN A 348 -5.69 -19.10 -15.49
C GLN A 348 -6.03 -19.13 -16.98
N LYS A 349 -7.32 -19.05 -17.34
CA LYS A 349 -7.76 -18.97 -18.75
C LYS A 349 -7.17 -17.75 -19.45
N ARG A 350 -7.16 -16.58 -18.80
CA ARG A 350 -6.56 -15.35 -19.34
C ARG A 350 -5.05 -15.51 -19.54
N ILE A 351 -4.33 -16.13 -18.60
CA ILE A 351 -2.91 -16.43 -18.75
C ILE A 351 -2.67 -17.37 -19.92
N HIS A 352 -3.43 -18.46 -20.06
CA HIS A 352 -3.29 -19.35 -21.21
C HIS A 352 -3.56 -18.62 -22.54
N GLY A 353 -4.57 -17.73 -22.58
CA GLY A 353 -4.82 -16.87 -23.74
C GLY A 353 -3.65 -15.94 -24.04
N PHE A 354 -3.04 -15.34 -23.02
CA PHE A 354 -1.84 -14.52 -23.16
C PHE A 354 -0.69 -15.30 -23.80
N TYR A 355 -0.41 -16.52 -23.33
CA TYR A 355 0.65 -17.35 -23.90
C TYR A 355 0.35 -17.72 -25.36
N LYS A 356 -0.87 -18.14 -25.67
CA LYS A 356 -1.26 -18.44 -27.06
C LYS A 356 -1.04 -17.26 -28.01
N ASN A 357 -1.33 -16.03 -27.56
CA ASN A 357 -1.27 -14.85 -28.40
C ASN A 357 0.14 -14.23 -28.51
N TYR A 358 0.94 -14.32 -27.44
CA TYR A 358 2.19 -13.56 -27.34
C TYR A 358 3.43 -14.43 -27.10
N ARG A 359 3.24 -15.70 -26.73
CA ARG A 359 4.30 -16.67 -26.41
C ARG A 359 3.92 -18.10 -26.89
N PRO A 360 3.58 -18.28 -28.18
CA PRO A 360 2.99 -19.54 -28.68
C PRO A 360 3.95 -20.74 -28.60
N ASP A 361 5.26 -20.48 -28.65
CA ASP A 361 6.30 -21.52 -28.59
C ASP A 361 6.62 -21.96 -27.15
N ASP A 362 6.13 -21.22 -26.14
CA ASP A 362 6.38 -21.52 -24.74
C ASP A 362 5.37 -22.54 -24.20
N LYS A 363 5.86 -23.45 -23.36
CA LYS A 363 5.00 -24.40 -22.64
C LYS A 363 4.04 -23.62 -21.73
N LEU A 364 2.75 -23.96 -21.80
CA LEU A 364 1.75 -23.38 -20.91
C LEU A 364 2.13 -23.61 -19.43
N PRO A 365 2.04 -22.58 -18.59
CA PRO A 365 2.39 -22.70 -17.18
C PRO A 365 1.42 -23.65 -16.46
N LYS A 366 1.94 -24.49 -15.57
CA LYS A 366 1.11 -25.30 -14.66
C LYS A 366 0.74 -24.45 -13.46
N ILE A 367 -0.47 -23.91 -13.43
CA ILE A 367 -0.95 -23.02 -12.38
C ILE A 367 -1.91 -23.79 -11.46
N LYS A 368 -1.70 -23.72 -10.15
CA LYS A 368 -2.62 -24.30 -9.16
C LYS A 368 -3.85 -23.41 -8.99
N THR A 369 -5.00 -23.99 -8.68
CA THR A 369 -6.22 -23.25 -8.32
C THR A 369 -6.28 -23.08 -6.80
N PHE A 370 -6.66 -21.89 -6.31
CA PHE A 370 -6.90 -21.67 -4.87
C PHE A 370 -8.36 -21.37 -4.52
N GLY A 371 -9.24 -21.26 -5.52
CA GLY A 371 -10.66 -20.97 -5.31
C GLY A 371 -11.33 -20.34 -6.52
N VAL A 372 -12.54 -19.83 -6.28
CA VAL A 372 -13.40 -19.19 -7.29
C VAL A 372 -13.18 -17.67 -7.25
N HIS A 373 -13.14 -17.04 -8.43
CA HIS A 373 -13.03 -15.58 -8.54
C HIS A 373 -14.27 -14.90 -7.96
N VAL A 374 -14.11 -13.77 -7.27
CA VAL A 374 -15.26 -13.10 -6.60
C VAL A 374 -16.38 -12.70 -7.57
N LYS A 375 -16.04 -12.37 -8.83
CA LYS A 375 -17.04 -12.10 -9.87
C LYS A 375 -17.89 -13.33 -10.17
N ASP A 376 -17.25 -14.49 -10.25
CA ASP A 376 -17.93 -15.75 -10.53
C ASP A 376 -18.73 -16.21 -9.31
N ALA A 377 -18.18 -16.07 -8.10
CA ALA A 377 -18.90 -16.34 -6.85
C ALA A 377 -20.15 -15.44 -6.71
N SER A 378 -20.03 -14.14 -7.03
CA SER A 378 -21.18 -13.23 -7.03
C SER A 378 -22.20 -13.60 -8.11
N ARG A 379 -21.76 -13.99 -9.30
CA ARG A 379 -22.66 -14.45 -10.37
C ARG A 379 -23.40 -15.71 -9.94
N TRP A 380 -22.73 -16.67 -9.32
CA TRP A 380 -23.34 -17.90 -8.81
C TRP A 380 -24.33 -17.65 -7.69
N LEU A 381 -23.96 -16.82 -6.70
CA LEU A 381 -24.78 -16.58 -5.52
C LEU A 381 -25.94 -15.60 -5.76
N PHE A 382 -25.76 -14.62 -6.65
CA PHE A 382 -26.69 -13.51 -6.79
C PHE A 382 -27.19 -13.28 -8.22
N GLY A 383 -26.77 -14.09 -9.19
CA GLY A 383 -27.18 -13.95 -10.60
C GLY A 383 -26.75 -12.64 -11.25
N ARG A 384 -25.74 -11.95 -10.69
CA ARG A 384 -25.27 -10.63 -11.14
C ARG A 384 -23.78 -10.59 -11.33
N ASP A 385 -23.34 -9.93 -12.40
CA ASP A 385 -21.95 -9.53 -12.56
C ASP A 385 -21.62 -8.48 -11.50
N ALA A 386 -20.85 -8.86 -10.48
CA ALA A 386 -20.25 -7.88 -9.58
C ALA A 386 -18.98 -7.31 -10.22
N ASP A 387 -18.86 -5.99 -10.23
CA ASP A 387 -17.55 -5.36 -10.41
C ASP A 387 -16.78 -5.52 -9.09
N THR A 388 -15.58 -6.11 -9.17
CA THR A 388 -14.64 -6.25 -8.05
C THR A 388 -14.40 -4.90 -7.36
N ASN A 389 -14.34 -3.82 -8.14
CA ASN A 389 -14.20 -2.45 -7.63
C ASN A 389 -15.44 -2.00 -6.84
N ALA A 390 -16.65 -2.39 -7.26
CA ALA A 390 -17.89 -2.01 -6.60
C ALA A 390 -18.07 -2.68 -5.23
N VAL A 391 -17.55 -3.90 -5.05
CA VAL A 391 -17.56 -4.62 -3.76
C VAL A 391 -16.65 -3.93 -2.75
N ILE A 392 -15.42 -3.55 -3.16
CA ILE A 392 -14.48 -2.80 -2.32
C ILE A 392 -15.05 -1.40 -1.99
N LEU A 393 -15.64 -0.72 -2.97
CA LEU A 393 -16.23 0.61 -2.77
C LEU A 393 -17.46 0.59 -1.85
N LYS A 394 -18.31 -0.46 -1.86
CA LYS A 394 -19.44 -0.56 -0.91
C LYS A 394 -18.97 -0.64 0.54
N ASN A 395 -17.89 -1.36 0.81
CA ASN A 395 -17.28 -1.42 2.14
C ASN A 395 -16.65 -0.08 2.55
N ASN A 396 -16.12 0.69 1.60
CA ASN A 396 -15.56 2.03 1.85
C ASN A 396 -16.63 3.14 1.96
N LYS A 397 -17.80 3.01 1.30
CA LYS A 397 -18.90 3.99 1.36
C LYS A 397 -19.61 4.03 2.71
N LEU A 398 -19.52 2.98 3.54
CA LEU A 398 -20.09 2.96 4.90
C LEU A 398 -19.52 4.04 5.84
N VAL A 399 -18.44 4.74 5.45
CA VAL A 399 -17.85 5.86 6.20
C VAL A 399 -18.39 7.22 5.74
N ARG A 400 -18.90 7.35 4.51
CA ARG A 400 -19.45 8.61 3.98
C ARG A 400 -20.98 8.65 4.13
N ASN A 401 -21.47 8.72 5.37
CA ASN A 401 -22.85 9.12 5.64
C ASN A 401 -22.87 10.45 6.39
N ARG A 402 -22.56 11.54 5.67
CA ARG A 402 -23.00 12.90 6.04
C ARG A 402 -23.57 13.60 4.82
N LYS A 403 -24.79 14.10 5.02
CA LYS A 403 -25.61 14.90 4.11
C LYS A 403 -24.77 16.07 3.57
N GLY A 404 -24.60 16.14 2.26
CA GLY A 404 -24.13 17.37 1.60
C GLY A 404 -25.20 18.48 1.71
N PRO A 405 -24.80 19.76 1.61
CA PRO A 405 -25.73 20.87 1.68
C PRO A 405 -26.69 20.82 0.49
N ARG A 406 -27.99 20.93 0.78
CA ARG A 406 -29.01 21.14 -0.25
C ARG A 406 -28.70 22.49 -0.91
N GLY A 407 -28.36 22.46 -2.20
CA GLY A 407 -28.28 23.68 -3.01
C GLY A 407 -29.64 24.39 -3.07
N PRO A 408 -29.66 25.70 -3.36
CA PRO A 408 -30.91 26.44 -3.47
C PRO A 408 -31.71 25.89 -4.64
N LYS A 409 -33.01 25.67 -4.40
CA LYS A 409 -33.97 25.46 -5.48
C LYS A 409 -34.09 26.78 -6.23
N ILE A 410 -33.92 26.73 -7.54
CA ILE A 410 -34.31 27.79 -8.47
C ILE A 410 -35.84 27.85 -8.50
#